data_AF-A0AAW3MWK7-F1
#
_entry.id   AF-A0AAW3MWK7-F1
#
_cell.length_a   1.000
_cell.length_b   1.000
_cell.length_c   1.000
_cell.angle_alpha   90.00
_cell.angle_beta   90.00
_cell.angle_gamma   90.00
#
_symmetry.space_group_name_H-M   'P 1'
#
loop_
_entity.id
_entity.type
_entity.pdbx_description
1 polymer ?
#
loop_
_entity_poly.entity_id
_entity_poly.type
_entity_poly.pdbx_seq_one_letter_code
_entity_poly.pdbx_strand_id
1 'polypeptide(L)'
;MSYTSTPLPLQFWTRLQVRMADEYQAQRDRLAEALKPAPATVDTGDTNLQRSPQARAEVFSLVRELENIQSLLMILGGQVRIATFRAEILDVEAQITCLRNIAQVFEDFLCGLPRRLPLEQELQTALSQYAGLRTAGSGELILAERQRLRALTINLPVLGAEDTIEQERELRTLHSNIDQLEAELQSRKVSTLMALQVPDDLAELVTSFGVKMARDPEPEAQQADAPAAGAEQSDAAAPANS
;
A
#
# COMPACT_ATOMS: atom_id res chain seq x y z
N MET A 1 24.03 9.54 19.79
CA MET A 1 23.25 10.68 19.28
C MET A 1 22.40 10.15 18.13
N SER A 2 22.03 10.99 17.16
CA SER A 2 21.35 10.55 15.94
C SER A 2 21.92 11.23 14.70
N TYR A 3 21.72 10.55 13.57
CA TYR A 3 22.02 11.05 12.23
C TYR A 3 20.73 11.06 11.40
N THR A 4 20.46 12.18 10.74
CA THR A 4 19.36 12.34 9.77
C THR A 4 19.91 12.27 8.35
N SER A 5 19.24 11.52 7.47
CA SER A 5 19.64 11.42 6.05
C SER A 5 19.26 12.67 5.25
N THR A 6 19.87 12.84 4.07
CA THR A 6 19.25 13.66 3.02
C THR A 6 17.84 13.15 2.72
N PRO A 7 16.82 14.01 2.54
CA PRO A 7 15.48 13.58 2.16
C PRO A 7 15.48 12.89 0.80
N LEU A 8 14.88 11.71 0.71
CA LEU A 8 14.75 10.92 -0.52
C LEU A 8 13.31 10.40 -0.69
N PRO A 9 12.84 10.14 -1.93
CA PRO A 9 11.49 9.65 -2.18
C PRO A 9 11.12 8.38 -1.43
N LEU A 10 9.86 8.23 -1.02
CA LEU A 10 9.34 7.03 -0.35
C LEU A 10 9.54 5.76 -1.20
N GLN A 11 9.51 5.87 -2.54
CA GLN A 11 9.86 4.77 -3.45
C GLN A 11 11.34 4.33 -3.37
N PHE A 12 12.28 5.19 -2.95
CA PHE A 12 13.67 4.78 -2.69
C PHE A 12 13.75 3.95 -1.41
N TRP A 13 13.14 4.44 -0.32
CA TRP A 13 13.21 3.79 0.98
C TRP A 13 12.53 2.41 1.02
N THR A 14 11.40 2.25 0.34
CA THR A 14 10.72 0.95 0.19
C THR A 14 11.58 -0.05 -0.61
N ARG A 15 12.23 0.37 -1.70
CA ARG A 15 13.20 -0.47 -2.43
C ARG A 15 14.42 -0.85 -1.60
N LEU A 16 14.95 0.10 -0.81
CA LEU A 16 16.07 -0.17 0.11
C LEU A 16 15.67 -1.18 1.19
N GLN A 17 14.46 -1.04 1.76
CA GLN A 17 13.93 -1.98 2.77
C GLN A 17 13.83 -3.41 2.23
N VAL A 18 13.36 -3.60 0.99
CA VAL A 18 13.31 -4.92 0.34
C VAL A 18 14.74 -5.47 0.16
N ARG A 19 15.63 -4.70 -0.48
CA ARG A 19 17.03 -5.12 -0.71
C ARG A 19 17.77 -5.47 0.60
N MET A 20 17.46 -4.76 1.69
CA MET A 20 18.02 -5.04 3.01
C MET A 20 17.46 -6.33 3.63
N ALA A 21 16.19 -6.66 3.39
CA ALA A 21 15.62 -7.94 3.81
C ALA A 21 16.21 -9.12 3.02
N ASP A 22 16.49 -8.92 1.72
CA ASP A 22 17.19 -9.89 0.88
C ASP A 22 18.62 -10.14 1.38
N GLU A 23 19.39 -9.07 1.67
CA GLU A 23 20.75 -9.21 2.23
C GLU A 23 20.73 -9.81 3.64
N TYR A 24 19.76 -9.45 4.50
CA TYR A 24 19.58 -10.07 5.81
C TYR A 24 19.39 -11.59 5.70
N GLN A 25 18.52 -12.04 4.78
CA GLN A 25 18.31 -13.46 4.55
C GLN A 25 19.56 -14.14 3.96
N ALA A 26 20.26 -13.50 3.01
CA ALA A 26 21.51 -14.02 2.45
C ALA A 26 22.63 -14.15 3.51
N GLN A 27 22.77 -13.17 4.40
CA GLN A 27 23.73 -13.19 5.52
C GLN A 27 23.35 -14.25 6.57
N ARG A 28 22.04 -14.44 6.81
CA ARG A 28 21.52 -15.49 7.70
C ARG A 28 21.81 -16.89 7.15
N ASP A 29 21.70 -17.06 5.83
CA ASP A 29 22.05 -18.31 5.17
C ASP A 29 23.57 -18.54 5.17
N ARG A 30 24.41 -17.49 4.97
CA ARG A 30 25.87 -17.58 5.18
C ARG A 30 26.23 -18.00 6.61
N LEU A 31 25.57 -17.43 7.62
CA LEU A 31 25.75 -17.83 9.03
C LEU A 31 25.31 -19.29 9.26
N ALA A 32 24.22 -19.72 8.65
CA ALA A 32 23.77 -21.12 8.73
C ALA A 32 24.77 -22.09 8.07
N GLU A 33 25.40 -21.72 6.95
CA GLU A 33 26.51 -22.49 6.35
C GLU A 33 27.76 -22.50 7.26
N ALA A 34 28.18 -21.35 7.79
CA ALA A 34 29.36 -21.23 8.67
C ALA A 34 29.21 -22.00 10.00
N LEU A 35 27.98 -22.20 10.47
CA LEU A 35 27.66 -23.00 11.66
C LEU A 35 27.52 -24.52 11.37
N LYS A 36 27.63 -24.98 10.13
CA LYS A 36 27.58 -26.43 9.84
C LYS A 36 28.79 -27.15 10.44
N PRO A 37 28.61 -28.32 11.08
CA PRO A 37 29.71 -29.08 11.63
C PRO A 37 30.61 -29.60 10.51
N ALA A 38 31.86 -29.16 10.49
CA ALA A 38 32.87 -29.69 9.58
C ALA A 38 33.10 -31.20 9.86
N PRO A 39 33.17 -32.06 8.82
CA PRO A 39 33.37 -33.49 9.02
C PRO A 39 34.78 -33.77 9.56
N ALA A 40 34.86 -34.14 10.84
CA ALA A 40 36.12 -34.46 11.50
C ALA A 40 36.66 -35.81 11.00
N THR A 41 37.74 -35.76 10.23
CA THR A 41 38.58 -36.93 9.92
C THR A 41 39.86 -36.88 10.76
N VAL A 42 40.51 -38.02 10.98
CA VAL A 42 41.66 -38.16 11.89
C VAL A 42 42.78 -37.15 11.56
N ASP A 43 43.09 -36.97 10.27
CA ASP A 43 44.14 -36.07 9.79
C ASP A 43 43.77 -34.57 9.86
N THR A 44 42.52 -34.23 10.20
CA THR A 44 42.03 -32.83 10.24
C THR A 44 41.91 -32.23 11.64
N GLY A 45 42.19 -33.00 12.70
CA GLY A 45 42.06 -32.56 14.10
C GLY A 45 42.83 -31.27 14.40
N ASP A 46 44.15 -31.29 14.18
CA ASP A 46 45.02 -30.14 14.47
C ASP A 46 44.73 -28.93 13.57
N THR A 47 44.40 -29.15 12.29
CA THR A 47 44.03 -28.07 11.36
C THR A 47 42.72 -27.39 11.75
N ASN A 48 41.75 -28.15 12.27
CA ASN A 48 40.49 -27.60 12.78
C ASN A 48 40.69 -26.84 14.09
N LEU A 49 41.54 -27.36 15.00
CA LEU A 49 41.91 -26.65 16.23
C LEU A 49 42.57 -25.29 15.93
N GLN A 50 43.53 -25.26 14.99
CA GLN A 50 44.22 -24.04 14.55
C GLN A 50 43.29 -23.02 13.86
N ARG A 51 42.31 -23.48 13.06
CA ARG A 51 41.33 -22.59 12.40
C ARG A 51 40.20 -22.13 13.32
N SER A 52 39.93 -22.84 14.42
CA SER A 52 38.80 -22.54 15.31
C SER A 52 38.73 -21.10 15.87
N PRO A 53 39.83 -20.34 16.11
CA PRO A 53 39.73 -18.94 16.53
C PRO A 53 39.27 -18.01 15.40
N GLN A 54 39.70 -18.29 14.17
CA GLN A 54 39.33 -17.50 12.97
C GLN A 54 37.86 -17.73 12.62
N ALA A 55 37.41 -18.99 12.56
CA ALA A 55 36.01 -19.33 12.30
C ALA A 55 35.07 -18.77 13.38
N ARG A 56 35.50 -18.72 14.66
CA ARG A 56 34.74 -18.05 15.73
C ARG A 56 34.64 -16.54 15.51
N ALA A 57 35.73 -15.87 15.09
CA ALA A 57 35.69 -14.45 14.79
C ALA A 57 34.75 -14.15 13.61
N GLU A 58 34.80 -14.95 12.55
CA GLU A 58 33.92 -14.87 11.36
C GLU A 58 32.43 -15.01 11.73
N VAL A 59 32.09 -16.02 12.53
CA VAL A 59 30.73 -16.21 13.05
C VAL A 59 30.26 -15.02 13.90
N PHE A 60 31.11 -14.46 14.76
CA PHE A 60 30.74 -13.28 15.56
C PHE A 60 30.61 -12.00 14.72
N SER A 61 31.38 -11.82 13.64
CA SER A 61 31.15 -10.72 12.69
C SER A 61 29.82 -10.87 11.96
N LEU A 62 29.49 -12.07 11.46
CA LEU A 62 28.22 -12.34 10.77
C LEU A 62 27.00 -12.10 11.69
N VAL A 63 27.08 -12.51 12.96
CA VAL A 63 26.04 -12.21 13.96
C VAL A 63 25.88 -10.70 14.16
N ARG A 64 26.97 -9.95 14.33
CA ARG A 64 26.91 -8.49 14.52
C ARG A 64 26.41 -7.74 13.28
N GLU A 65 26.76 -8.20 12.08
CA GLU A 65 26.21 -7.69 10.82
C GLU A 65 24.69 -7.91 10.74
N LEU A 66 24.22 -9.11 11.10
CA LEU A 66 22.79 -9.42 11.16
C LEU A 66 22.04 -8.59 12.21
N GLU A 67 22.61 -8.39 13.39
CA GLU A 67 22.04 -7.51 14.43
C GLU A 67 21.91 -6.06 13.94
N ASN A 68 22.94 -5.53 13.28
CA ASN A 68 22.92 -4.18 12.71
C ASN A 68 21.90 -4.03 11.58
N ILE A 69 21.86 -4.99 10.65
CA ILE A 69 20.90 -4.99 9.53
C ILE A 69 19.46 -5.12 10.04
N GLN A 70 19.20 -6.01 11.01
CA GLN A 70 17.87 -6.20 11.61
C GLN A 70 17.41 -4.96 12.38
N SER A 71 18.32 -4.30 13.11
CA SER A 71 18.03 -3.06 13.83
C SER A 71 17.68 -1.93 12.86
N LEU A 72 18.44 -1.81 11.77
CA LEU A 72 18.19 -0.81 10.74
C LEU A 72 16.91 -1.10 9.93
N LEU A 73 16.59 -2.37 9.64
CA LEU A 73 15.31 -2.79 9.06
C LEU A 73 14.11 -2.43 9.94
N MET A 74 14.23 -2.60 11.26
CA MET A 74 13.19 -2.21 12.21
C MET A 74 12.96 -0.69 12.21
N ILE A 75 14.03 0.11 12.23
CA ILE A 75 13.97 1.58 12.23
C ILE A 75 13.39 2.09 10.90
N LEU A 76 13.93 1.62 9.77
CA LEU A 76 13.48 1.97 8.42
C LEU A 76 12.02 1.56 8.22
N GLY A 77 11.64 0.32 8.54
CA GLY A 77 10.27 -0.15 8.43
C GLY A 77 9.30 0.53 9.40
N GLY A 78 9.77 1.11 10.51
CA GLY A 78 9.01 2.01 11.37
C GLY A 78 8.72 3.34 10.68
N GLN A 79 9.77 4.04 10.23
CA GLN A 79 9.65 5.37 9.63
C GLN A 79 8.95 5.34 8.27
N VAL A 80 9.19 4.33 7.42
CA VAL A 80 8.47 4.14 6.15
C VAL A 80 6.97 3.96 6.38
N ARG A 81 6.53 3.19 7.39
CA ARG A 81 5.10 3.07 7.72
C ARG A 81 4.50 4.40 8.15
N ILE A 82 5.20 5.16 9.00
CA ILE A 82 4.75 6.50 9.45
C ILE A 82 4.66 7.48 8.27
N ALA A 83 5.64 7.49 7.36
CA ALA A 83 5.63 8.33 6.17
C ALA A 83 4.53 7.92 5.18
N THR A 84 4.30 6.62 4.98
CA THR A 84 3.25 6.07 4.10
C THR A 84 1.86 6.46 4.62
N PHE A 85 1.64 6.38 5.94
CA PHE A 85 0.41 6.82 6.59
C PHE A 85 0.21 8.34 6.50
N ARG A 86 1.26 9.14 6.76
CA ARG A 86 1.21 10.62 6.64
C ARG A 86 0.98 11.13 5.21
N ALA A 87 1.26 10.30 4.21
CA ALA A 87 0.97 10.57 2.80
C ALA A 87 -0.37 9.98 2.33
N GLU A 88 -1.17 9.38 3.24
CA GLU A 88 -2.48 8.74 2.99
C GLU A 88 -2.43 7.67 1.88
N ILE A 89 -1.24 7.10 1.64
CA ILE A 89 -1.00 6.18 0.51
C ILE A 89 -1.86 4.91 0.64
N LEU A 90 -2.06 4.44 1.87
CA LEU A 90 -2.91 3.29 2.17
C LEU A 90 -4.39 3.58 1.92
N ASP A 91 -4.84 4.80 2.17
CA ASP A 91 -6.23 5.21 2.00
C ASP A 91 -6.58 5.36 0.51
N VAL A 92 -5.64 5.90 -0.29
CA VAL A 92 -5.75 5.92 -1.76
C VAL A 92 -5.70 4.50 -2.35
N GLU A 93 -4.85 3.61 -1.84
CA GLU A 93 -4.82 2.19 -2.26
C GLU A 93 -6.13 1.45 -1.90
N ALA A 94 -6.71 1.73 -0.74
CA ALA A 94 -8.01 1.21 -0.34
C ALA A 94 -9.15 1.77 -1.23
N GLN A 95 -9.11 3.06 -1.58
CA GLN A 95 -10.08 3.70 -2.47
C GLN A 95 -10.02 3.10 -3.89
N ILE A 96 -8.83 2.94 -4.47
CA ILE A 96 -8.64 2.28 -5.77
C ILE A 96 -9.17 0.85 -5.73
N THR A 97 -8.86 0.09 -4.67
CA THR A 97 -9.34 -1.28 -4.49
C THR A 97 -10.87 -1.34 -4.38
N CYS A 98 -11.48 -0.40 -3.66
CA CYS A 98 -12.94 -0.28 -3.56
C CYS A 98 -13.59 0.01 -4.92
N LEU A 99 -13.06 0.99 -5.67
CA LEU A 99 -13.57 1.35 -7.00
C LEU A 99 -13.41 0.22 -8.02
N ARG A 100 -12.29 -0.52 -8.01
CA ARG A 100 -12.08 -1.71 -8.85
C ARG A 100 -13.10 -2.81 -8.52
N ASN A 101 -13.41 -3.04 -7.24
CA ASN A 101 -14.44 -4.01 -6.85
C ASN A 101 -15.84 -3.58 -7.32
N ILE A 102 -16.16 -2.28 -7.28
CA ILE A 102 -17.42 -1.75 -7.82
C ILE A 102 -17.45 -1.89 -9.35
N ALA A 103 -16.35 -1.57 -10.04
CA ALA A 103 -16.24 -1.74 -11.49
C ALA A 103 -16.46 -3.22 -11.91
N GLN A 104 -15.86 -4.19 -11.20
CA GLN A 104 -16.10 -5.61 -11.46
C GLN A 104 -17.58 -5.99 -11.32
N VAL A 105 -18.27 -5.50 -10.29
CA VAL A 105 -19.72 -5.76 -10.12
C VAL A 105 -20.55 -5.16 -11.26
N PHE A 106 -20.14 -4.00 -11.81
CA PHE A 106 -20.75 -3.42 -12.99
C PHE A 106 -20.45 -4.24 -14.27
N GLU A 107 -19.22 -4.73 -14.44
CA GLU A 107 -18.85 -5.60 -15.56
C GLU A 107 -19.61 -6.93 -15.53
N ASP A 108 -19.63 -7.61 -14.37
CA ASP A 108 -20.36 -8.87 -14.18
C ASP A 108 -21.86 -8.71 -14.46
N PHE A 109 -22.45 -7.58 -14.05
CA PHE A 109 -23.83 -7.23 -14.35
C PHE A 109 -24.06 -7.00 -15.84
N LEU A 110 -23.25 -6.14 -16.49
CA LEU A 110 -23.40 -5.77 -17.89
C LEU A 110 -23.16 -6.97 -18.84
N CYS A 111 -22.15 -7.80 -18.56
CA CYS A 111 -21.86 -9.00 -19.34
C CYS A 111 -22.89 -10.13 -19.15
N GLY A 112 -23.66 -10.12 -18.06
CA GLY A 112 -24.70 -11.11 -17.77
C GLY A 112 -26.04 -10.85 -18.47
N LEU A 113 -26.25 -9.70 -19.11
CA LEU A 113 -27.57 -9.29 -19.60
C LEU A 113 -27.94 -9.89 -20.98
N PRO A 114 -29.17 -10.43 -21.14
CA PRO A 114 -29.67 -10.86 -22.44
C PRO A 114 -30.01 -9.65 -23.32
N ARG A 115 -30.11 -9.86 -24.65
CA ARG A 115 -30.76 -8.90 -25.55
C ARG A 115 -32.27 -9.09 -25.48
N ARG A 116 -32.98 -8.03 -25.11
CA ARG A 116 -34.44 -8.02 -24.87
C ARG A 116 -35.23 -7.58 -26.10
N LEU A 117 -34.67 -6.70 -26.92
CA LEU A 117 -35.36 -6.07 -28.06
C LEU A 117 -35.99 -7.07 -29.06
N PRO A 118 -35.36 -8.21 -29.43
CA PRO A 118 -35.98 -9.15 -30.36
C PRO A 118 -37.24 -9.81 -29.79
N LEU A 119 -37.23 -10.17 -28.51
CA LEU A 119 -38.36 -10.80 -27.83
C LEU A 119 -39.55 -9.83 -27.68
N GLU A 120 -39.27 -8.53 -27.48
CA GLU A 120 -40.33 -7.50 -27.48
C GLU A 120 -40.93 -7.28 -28.87
N GLN A 121 -40.12 -7.32 -29.93
CA GLN A 121 -40.61 -7.23 -31.31
C GLN A 121 -41.46 -8.45 -31.68
N GLU A 122 -41.07 -9.66 -31.27
CA GLU A 122 -41.89 -10.87 -31.41
C GLU A 122 -43.20 -10.77 -30.62
N LEU A 123 -43.17 -10.27 -29.38
CA LEU A 123 -44.35 -10.08 -28.54
C LEU A 123 -45.32 -9.06 -29.16
N GLN A 124 -44.83 -7.91 -29.62
CA GLN A 124 -45.65 -6.89 -30.30
C GLN A 124 -46.27 -7.45 -31.59
N THR A 125 -45.49 -8.22 -32.36
CA THR A 125 -45.98 -8.90 -33.58
C THR A 125 -47.10 -9.89 -33.24
N ALA A 126 -46.90 -10.77 -32.26
CA ALA A 126 -47.90 -11.73 -31.78
C ALA A 126 -49.17 -11.04 -31.24
N LEU A 127 -49.03 -9.90 -30.53
CA LEU A 127 -50.17 -9.12 -30.03
C LEU A 127 -51.03 -8.56 -31.17
N SER A 128 -50.39 -8.04 -32.23
CA SER A 128 -51.11 -7.57 -33.43
C SER A 128 -51.79 -8.71 -34.19
N GLN A 129 -51.14 -9.87 -34.30
CA GLN A 129 -51.69 -11.08 -34.94
C GLN A 129 -52.91 -11.59 -34.17
N TYR A 130 -52.82 -11.69 -32.84
CA TYR A 130 -53.94 -12.06 -31.97
C TYR A 130 -55.12 -11.09 -32.06
N ALA A 131 -54.87 -9.78 -32.15
CA ALA A 131 -55.92 -8.78 -32.34
C ALA A 131 -56.67 -8.96 -33.67
N GLY A 132 -55.96 -9.22 -34.78
CA GLY A 132 -56.55 -9.52 -36.08
C GLY A 132 -57.29 -10.87 -36.13
N LEU A 133 -56.75 -11.91 -35.50
CA LEU A 133 -57.44 -13.21 -35.39
C LEU A 133 -58.75 -13.09 -34.62
N ARG A 134 -58.79 -12.25 -33.57
CA ARG A 134 -59.99 -11.99 -32.77
C ARG A 134 -61.12 -11.31 -33.55
N THR A 135 -60.81 -10.47 -34.55
CA THR A 135 -61.83 -9.88 -35.43
C THR A 135 -62.22 -10.79 -36.60
N ALA A 136 -61.32 -11.68 -37.04
CA ALA A 136 -61.57 -12.65 -38.10
C ALA A 136 -62.37 -13.90 -37.67
N GLY A 137 -62.49 -14.17 -36.36
CA GLY A 137 -63.38 -15.21 -35.81
C GLY A 137 -62.87 -16.65 -35.81
N SER A 138 -61.58 -16.89 -36.07
CA SER A 138 -61.01 -18.25 -36.12
C SER A 138 -60.64 -18.80 -34.73
N GLY A 139 -61.52 -19.60 -34.14
CA GLY A 139 -61.43 -20.06 -32.74
C GLY A 139 -60.14 -20.82 -32.38
N GLU A 140 -59.69 -21.74 -33.23
CA GLU A 140 -58.49 -22.55 -32.95
C GLU A 140 -57.20 -21.72 -33.04
N LEU A 141 -57.09 -20.85 -34.05
CA LEU A 141 -55.95 -19.94 -34.19
C LEU A 141 -55.85 -18.94 -33.03
N ILE A 142 -57.00 -18.45 -32.53
CA ILE A 142 -57.06 -17.61 -31.32
C ILE A 142 -56.51 -18.35 -30.09
N LEU A 143 -56.78 -19.66 -29.95
CA LEU A 143 -56.25 -20.45 -28.83
C LEU A 143 -54.75 -20.71 -28.96
N ALA A 144 -54.26 -21.06 -30.15
CA ALA A 144 -52.84 -21.27 -30.41
C ALA A 144 -52.01 -19.99 -30.17
N GLU A 145 -52.45 -18.86 -30.74
CA GLU A 145 -51.74 -17.58 -30.58
C GLU A 145 -51.79 -17.07 -29.13
N ARG A 146 -52.87 -17.36 -28.38
CA ARG A 146 -52.94 -17.08 -26.94
C ARG A 146 -51.97 -17.92 -26.11
N GLN A 147 -51.65 -19.15 -26.53
CA GLN A 147 -50.61 -19.97 -25.90
C GLN A 147 -49.21 -19.44 -26.23
N ARG A 148 -48.96 -19.08 -27.49
CA ARG A 148 -47.71 -18.43 -27.94
C ARG A 148 -47.43 -17.13 -27.19
N LEU A 149 -48.42 -16.24 -27.07
CA LEU A 149 -48.32 -15.00 -26.29
C LEU A 149 -47.96 -15.23 -24.82
N ARG A 150 -48.54 -16.25 -24.18
CA ARG A 150 -48.19 -16.63 -22.80
C ARG A 150 -46.74 -17.09 -22.70
N ALA A 151 -46.26 -17.92 -23.62
CA ALA A 151 -44.87 -18.38 -23.63
C ALA A 151 -43.89 -17.21 -23.84
N LEU A 152 -44.16 -16.31 -24.80
CA LEU A 152 -43.36 -15.10 -25.03
C LEU A 152 -43.33 -14.18 -23.80
N THR A 153 -44.47 -13.99 -23.13
CA THR A 153 -44.56 -13.13 -21.93
C THR A 153 -43.83 -13.73 -20.72
N ILE A 154 -43.84 -15.06 -20.56
CA ILE A 154 -43.13 -15.76 -19.47
C ILE A 154 -41.61 -15.76 -19.69
N ASN A 155 -41.17 -15.82 -20.96
CA ASN A 155 -39.76 -15.90 -21.32
C ASN A 155 -39.09 -14.52 -21.53
N LEU A 156 -39.83 -13.42 -21.41
CA LEU A 156 -39.29 -12.06 -21.58
C LEU A 156 -38.45 -11.66 -20.36
N PRO A 157 -37.15 -11.31 -20.52
CA PRO A 157 -36.33 -10.85 -19.41
C PRO A 157 -36.76 -9.46 -18.93
N VAL A 158 -36.65 -9.22 -17.62
CA VAL A 158 -37.07 -7.97 -16.96
C VAL A 158 -36.19 -6.77 -17.32
N LEU A 159 -34.92 -7.04 -17.65
CA LEU A 159 -33.92 -6.08 -18.13
C LEU A 159 -33.20 -6.70 -19.33
N GLY A 160 -32.85 -5.86 -20.30
CA GLY A 160 -31.94 -6.20 -21.39
C GLY A 160 -30.67 -5.35 -21.36
N ALA A 161 -29.66 -5.75 -22.15
CA ALA A 161 -28.48 -4.93 -22.40
C ALA A 161 -28.82 -3.57 -23.06
N GLU A 162 -30.02 -3.46 -23.66
CA GLU A 162 -30.57 -2.22 -24.20
C GLU A 162 -30.95 -1.20 -23.09
N ASP A 163 -31.23 -1.66 -21.87
CA ASP A 163 -31.66 -0.82 -20.75
C ASP A 163 -30.48 -0.14 -20.01
N THR A 164 -29.23 -0.57 -20.25
CA THR A 164 -28.07 -0.26 -19.38
C THR A 164 -27.08 0.81 -19.88
N ILE A 165 -27.51 1.68 -20.79
CA ILE A 165 -26.68 2.75 -21.38
C ILE A 165 -26.10 3.72 -20.33
N GLU A 166 -26.78 3.88 -19.18
CA GLU A 166 -26.29 4.73 -18.09
C GLU A 166 -25.20 4.02 -17.28
N GLN A 167 -25.38 2.75 -16.93
CA GLN A 167 -24.40 1.95 -16.19
C GLN A 167 -23.11 1.73 -17.00
N GLU A 168 -23.20 1.63 -18.33
CA GLU A 168 -22.00 1.64 -19.19
C GLU A 168 -21.21 2.97 -19.12
N ARG A 169 -21.88 4.10 -18.87
CA ARG A 169 -21.22 5.42 -18.72
C ARG A 169 -20.64 5.56 -17.31
N GLU A 170 -21.34 5.08 -16.30
CA GLU A 170 -20.85 5.00 -14.93
C GLU A 170 -19.60 4.13 -14.84
N LEU A 171 -19.59 2.94 -15.44
CA LEU A 171 -18.41 2.07 -15.51
C LEU A 171 -17.21 2.74 -16.21
N ARG A 172 -17.42 3.42 -17.35
CA ARG A 172 -16.35 4.20 -18.01
C ARG A 172 -15.85 5.36 -17.13
N THR A 173 -16.72 5.95 -16.32
CA THR A 173 -16.35 7.01 -15.37
C THR A 173 -15.58 6.44 -14.18
N LEU A 174 -15.97 5.26 -13.66
CA LEU A 174 -15.24 4.53 -12.63
C LEU A 174 -13.81 4.20 -13.08
N HIS A 175 -13.63 3.69 -14.32
CA HIS A 175 -12.30 3.46 -14.87
C HIS A 175 -11.46 4.73 -14.99
N SER A 176 -12.02 5.83 -15.51
CA SER A 176 -11.32 7.13 -15.55
C SER A 176 -10.94 7.66 -14.16
N ASN A 177 -11.76 7.39 -13.13
CA ASN A 177 -11.47 7.76 -11.75
C ASN A 177 -10.37 6.87 -11.13
N ILE A 178 -10.35 5.57 -11.47
CA ILE A 178 -9.28 4.64 -11.08
C ILE A 178 -7.94 5.09 -11.69
N ASP A 179 -7.89 5.40 -12.99
CA ASP A 179 -6.69 5.89 -13.68
C ASP A 179 -6.13 7.18 -13.03
N GLN A 180 -7.02 8.11 -12.65
CA GLN A 180 -6.66 9.35 -11.97
C GLN A 180 -6.07 9.09 -10.58
N LEU A 181 -6.68 8.21 -9.79
CA LEU A 181 -6.18 7.85 -8.46
C LEU A 181 -4.88 7.03 -8.52
N GLU A 182 -4.67 6.21 -9.55
CA GLU A 182 -3.40 5.50 -9.77
C GLU A 182 -2.26 6.47 -10.12
N ALA A 183 -2.55 7.49 -10.95
CA ALA A 183 -1.62 8.59 -11.22
C ALA A 183 -1.32 9.41 -9.95
N GLU A 184 -2.33 9.70 -9.12
CA GLU A 184 -2.16 10.39 -7.84
C GLU A 184 -1.33 9.54 -6.86
N LEU A 185 -1.63 8.25 -6.72
CA LEU A 185 -0.90 7.31 -5.87
C LEU A 185 0.59 7.25 -6.25
N GLN A 186 0.89 7.17 -7.55
CA GLN A 186 2.26 7.16 -8.05
C GLN A 186 2.93 8.53 -7.85
N SER A 187 2.19 9.64 -7.98
CA SER A 187 2.66 10.98 -7.63
C SER A 187 3.02 11.09 -6.14
N ARG A 188 2.13 10.66 -5.23
CA ARG A 188 2.36 10.63 -3.77
C ARG A 188 3.60 9.80 -3.41
N LYS A 189 3.77 8.61 -4.01
CA LYS A 189 4.94 7.72 -3.78
C LYS A 189 6.30 8.29 -4.23
N VAL A 190 6.31 9.22 -5.20
CA VAL A 190 7.53 9.86 -5.73
C VAL A 190 7.78 11.22 -5.08
N SER A 191 6.73 12.01 -4.82
CA SER A 191 6.84 13.36 -4.24
C SER A 191 6.99 13.37 -2.72
N THR A 192 6.53 12.33 -2.01
CA THR A 192 6.74 12.20 -0.57
C THR A 192 8.22 11.94 -0.29
N LEU A 193 8.93 12.99 0.14
CA LEU A 193 10.31 12.89 0.61
C LEU A 193 10.32 12.51 2.10
N MET A 194 11.10 11.48 2.43
CA MET A 194 11.37 11.07 3.80
C MET A 194 12.87 11.22 4.08
N ALA A 195 13.22 11.75 5.25
CA ALA A 195 14.56 11.64 5.81
C ALA A 195 14.55 10.51 6.86
N LEU A 196 15.54 9.63 6.80
CA LEU A 196 15.71 8.52 7.74
C LEU A 196 16.56 8.99 8.92
N GLN A 197 16.06 8.78 10.15
CA GLN A 197 16.81 9.05 11.38
C GLN A 197 17.33 7.73 11.98
N VAL A 198 18.62 7.66 12.33
CA VAL A 198 19.25 6.47 12.92
C VAL A 198 20.22 6.82 14.07
N PRO A 199 20.48 5.89 15.01
CA PRO A 199 21.58 5.99 15.96
C PRO A 199 22.95 6.05 15.26
N ASP A 200 23.93 6.66 15.93
CA ASP A 200 25.32 6.79 15.46
C ASP A 200 25.92 5.46 14.97
N ASP A 201 25.73 4.38 15.73
CA ASP A 201 26.28 3.03 15.45
C ASP A 201 25.80 2.41 14.12
N LEU A 202 24.72 2.94 13.53
CA LEU A 202 24.15 2.47 12.27
C LEU A 202 24.34 3.48 11.12
N ALA A 203 24.86 4.67 11.39
CA ALA A 203 25.03 5.73 10.39
C ALA A 203 26.04 5.36 9.29
N GLU A 204 27.12 4.65 9.64
CA GLU A 204 28.10 4.11 8.68
C GLU A 204 27.47 3.06 7.75
N LEU A 205 26.65 2.16 8.31
CA LEU A 205 25.93 1.14 7.54
C LEU A 205 24.94 1.78 6.56
N VAL A 206 24.17 2.79 6.99
CA VAL A 206 23.30 3.57 6.08
C VAL A 206 24.11 4.24 4.97
N THR A 207 25.26 4.81 5.31
CA THR A 207 26.16 5.48 4.35
C THR A 207 26.69 4.51 3.29
N SER A 208 26.93 3.24 3.65
CA SER A 208 27.36 2.20 2.70
C SER A 208 26.36 1.92 1.57
N PHE A 209 25.06 2.19 1.79
CA PHE A 209 24.01 2.09 0.76
C PHE A 209 23.94 3.32 -0.16
N GLY A 210 24.89 4.26 -0.07
CA GLY A 210 24.97 5.47 -0.90
C GLY A 210 24.11 6.64 -0.41
N VAL A 211 23.52 6.52 0.78
CA VAL A 211 22.73 7.58 1.43
C VAL A 211 23.67 8.56 2.12
N LYS A 212 23.47 9.87 1.95
CA LYS A 212 24.21 10.89 2.69
C LYS A 212 23.56 11.12 4.04
N MET A 213 24.35 11.00 5.11
CA MET A 213 23.94 11.22 6.49
C MET A 213 24.56 12.51 7.03
N ALA A 214 23.78 13.30 7.78
CA ALA A 214 24.27 14.41 8.60
C ALA A 214 24.03 14.05 10.07
N ARG A 215 24.98 14.38 10.95
CA ARG A 215 24.81 14.26 12.40
C ARG A 215 23.85 15.35 12.86
N ASP A 216 22.84 14.99 13.64
CA ASP A 216 21.93 15.98 14.21
C ASP A 216 22.71 16.88 15.20
N PRO A 217 22.41 18.18 15.29
CA PRO A 217 23.03 19.04 16.29
C PRO A 217 22.66 18.52 17.68
N GLU A 218 23.65 18.44 18.55
CA GLU A 218 23.45 18.07 19.95
C GLU A 218 22.50 19.10 20.58
N PRO A 219 21.42 18.69 21.27
CA PRO A 219 20.47 19.63 21.81
C PRO A 219 21.16 20.46 22.88
N GLU A 220 21.33 21.76 22.61
CA GLU A 220 21.97 22.69 23.55
C GLU A 220 21.25 22.61 24.90
N ALA A 221 21.95 22.04 25.89
CA ALA A 221 21.43 21.92 27.23
C ALA A 221 21.20 23.34 27.76
N GLN A 222 19.92 23.72 27.89
CA GLN A 222 19.53 25.05 28.38
C GLN A 222 20.22 25.29 29.71
N GLN A 223 21.21 26.19 29.72
CA GLN A 223 21.94 26.56 30.92
C GLN A 223 20.97 27.30 31.85
N ALA A 224 20.41 26.55 32.79
CA ALA A 224 19.62 27.07 33.90
C ALA A 224 20.54 27.75 34.93
N ASP A 225 21.24 28.79 34.46
CA ASP A 225 22.23 29.55 35.23
C ASP A 225 21.87 31.05 35.16
N ALA A 226 20.79 31.38 35.85
CA ALA A 226 20.38 32.76 36.12
C ALA A 226 20.89 33.14 37.52
N PRO A 227 22.07 33.80 37.64
CA PRO A 227 22.65 34.10 38.94
C PRO A 227 21.82 35.18 39.67
N ALA A 228 21.11 34.75 40.72
CA ALA A 228 20.38 35.66 41.59
C ALA A 228 21.34 36.33 42.60
N ALA A 229 21.72 37.57 42.34
CA ALA A 229 22.33 38.47 43.30
C ALA A 229 21.93 39.94 43.00
N GLY A 230 21.55 40.79 43.95
CA GLY A 230 21.30 40.55 45.39
C GLY A 230 21.84 41.68 46.27
N ALA A 231 20.94 42.46 46.87
CA ALA A 231 21.21 43.56 47.83
C ALA A 231 21.97 44.79 47.25
N GLU A 232 21.83 46.02 47.75
CA GLU A 232 20.91 46.56 48.77
C GLU A 232 20.65 48.08 48.61
N GLN A 233 19.51 48.50 49.18
CA GLN A 233 19.10 49.78 49.84
C GLN A 233 20.05 51.02 49.84
N SER A 234 19.57 52.27 49.88
CA SER A 234 18.20 52.86 49.98
C SER A 234 18.13 54.20 49.17
N ASP A 235 17.39 55.31 49.41
CA ASP A 235 16.54 55.84 50.51
C ASP A 235 15.63 57.01 50.02
N ALA A 236 15.12 57.83 50.95
CA ALA A 236 14.65 59.22 50.82
C ALA A 236 13.20 59.50 50.37
N ALA A 237 12.30 59.43 51.36
CA ALA A 237 11.22 60.41 51.64
C ALA A 237 10.11 60.70 50.60
N ALA A 238 8.91 60.17 50.89
CA ALA A 238 7.63 60.89 50.69
C ALA A 238 7.44 61.92 51.85
N PRO A 239 6.51 62.90 51.79
CA PRO A 239 5.07 62.61 51.82
C PRO A 239 4.16 63.56 50.98
N ALA A 240 2.85 63.30 51.11
CA ALA A 240 1.73 63.87 50.35
C ALA A 240 1.39 65.35 50.58
N ASN A 241 0.63 65.91 49.62
CA ASN A 241 -0.43 66.93 49.75
C ASN A 241 -1.10 67.11 48.37
N SER A 242 -2.41 67.37 48.22
CA SER A 242 -3.57 67.30 49.15
C SER A 242 -4.83 66.99 48.34
#